data_AF-A0A8I1X1S8-F1
#
_entry.id   AF-A0A8I1X1S8-F1
#
_cell.length_a   1.000
_cell.length_b   1.000
_cell.length_c   1.000
_cell.angle_alpha   90.00
_cell.angle_beta   90.00
_cell.angle_gamma   90.00
#
_symmetry.space_group_name_H-M   'P 1'
#
loop_
_entity.id
_entity.type
_entity.pdbx_description
1 polymer ?
#
loop_
_entity_poly.entity_id
_entity_poly.type
_entity_poly.pdbx_seq_one_letter_code
_entity_poly.pdbx_strand_id
1 'polypeptide(L)'
;AKGVKLLLPVDNITADKFAADAAPVVTEDQNIADGYMGLDIGPKTAKIYSDAVKEAKTVVWNGPMGVFEFENFAKGTIAVAEALAESDATTIIGGGDSAAAVNILGFGDKMTHISTGGGASLEFLEGKELPGIVALNDK
;
A
#
# COMPACT_ATOMS: atom_id res chain seq x y z
N ALA A 1 1.52 16.00 20.09
CA ALA A 1 1.41 15.30 18.78
C ALA A 1 2.21 16.08 17.73
N LYS A 2 2.83 15.42 16.75
CA LYS A 2 3.70 16.07 15.74
C LYS A 2 2.93 16.78 14.59
N GLY A 3 1.61 16.92 14.70
CA GLY A 3 0.78 17.51 13.63
C GLY A 3 0.60 16.62 12.38
N VAL A 4 1.01 15.35 12.46
CA VAL A 4 0.85 14.38 11.36
C VAL A 4 -0.59 13.86 11.34
N LYS A 5 -1.23 13.93 10.17
CA LYS A 5 -2.54 13.30 9.93
C LYS A 5 -2.33 11.79 9.78
N LEU A 6 -2.71 11.04 10.81
CA LEU A 6 -2.68 9.58 10.79
C LEU A 6 -4.04 9.06 10.33
N LEU A 7 -4.05 8.34 9.21
CA LEU A 7 -5.24 7.68 8.66
C LEU A 7 -5.16 6.19 8.96
N LEU A 8 -6.20 5.63 9.56
CA LEU A 8 -6.39 4.20 9.79
C LEU A 8 -7.68 3.74 9.12
N PRO A 9 -7.84 2.44 8.83
CA PRO A 9 -9.07 1.93 8.26
C PRO A 9 -10.30 2.22 9.13
N VAL A 10 -11.36 2.72 8.49
CA VAL A 10 -12.66 2.98 9.10
C VAL A 10 -13.69 1.90 8.74
N ASP A 11 -13.35 1.03 7.79
CA ASP A 11 -14.06 -0.16 7.36
C ASP A 11 -13.07 -1.14 6.73
N ASN A 12 -13.42 -2.43 6.71
CA ASN A 12 -12.56 -3.52 6.27
C ASN A 12 -13.35 -4.50 5.39
N ILE A 13 -12.66 -5.22 4.52
CA ILE A 13 -13.15 -6.45 3.90
C ILE A 13 -12.63 -7.60 4.75
N THR A 14 -13.54 -8.46 5.19
CA THR A 14 -13.28 -9.55 6.12
C THR A 14 -13.74 -10.89 5.56
N ALA A 15 -13.21 -11.98 6.11
CA ALA A 15 -13.72 -13.33 5.88
C ALA A 15 -13.50 -14.21 7.12
N ASP A 16 -14.18 -15.35 7.15
CA ASP A 16 -14.09 -16.37 8.21
C ASP A 16 -12.87 -17.30 8.04
N LYS A 17 -12.20 -17.24 6.89
CA LYS A 17 -10.99 -18.02 6.60
C LYS A 17 -10.03 -17.25 5.67
N PHE A 18 -8.73 -17.55 5.79
CA PHE A 18 -7.71 -17.06 4.87
C PHE A 18 -7.65 -17.95 3.62
N ALA A 19 -8.47 -17.64 2.60
CA ALA A 19 -8.48 -18.39 1.35
C ALA A 19 -9.00 -17.54 0.18
N ALA A 20 -8.53 -17.80 -1.03
CA ALA A 20 -8.94 -17.08 -2.23
C ALA A 20 -10.46 -17.20 -2.53
N ASP A 21 -11.07 -18.32 -2.13
CA ASP A 21 -12.49 -18.63 -2.32
C ASP A 21 -13.37 -18.18 -1.14
N ALA A 22 -12.80 -17.53 -0.13
CA ALA A 22 -13.54 -17.05 1.03
C ALA A 22 -14.51 -15.92 0.62
N ALA A 23 -15.72 -15.95 1.18
CA ALA A 23 -16.76 -14.96 0.86
C ALA A 23 -16.45 -13.63 1.58
N PRO A 24 -16.22 -12.53 0.85
CA PRO A 24 -15.87 -11.26 1.47
C PRO A 24 -17.10 -10.60 2.11
N VAL A 25 -16.92 -10.10 3.33
CA VAL A 25 -17.92 -9.31 4.08
C VAL A 25 -17.32 -7.94 4.40
N VAL A 26 -18.01 -6.88 4.01
CA VAL A 26 -17.60 -5.51 4.33
C VAL A 26 -18.13 -5.13 5.70
N THR A 27 -17.29 -4.61 6.58
CA THR A 27 -17.69 -4.10 7.89
C THR A 27 -18.34 -2.73 7.77
N GLU A 28 -19.30 -2.40 8.64
CA GLU A 28 -19.91 -1.06 8.65
C GLU A 28 -18.95 0.01 9.21
N ASP A 29 -18.10 -0.41 10.14
CA ASP A 29 -17.11 0.40 10.85
C ASP A 29 -15.78 -0.38 11.02
N GLN A 30 -14.91 0.07 11.92
CA GLN A 30 -13.62 -0.56 12.22
C GLN A 30 -13.71 -1.91 12.97
N ASN A 31 -14.89 -2.33 13.41
CA ASN A 31 -15.07 -3.55 14.17
C ASN A 31 -15.17 -4.77 13.26
N ILE A 32 -14.42 -5.81 13.60
CA ILE A 32 -14.44 -7.10 12.92
C ILE A 32 -15.20 -8.09 13.82
N ALA A 33 -16.15 -8.81 13.24
CA ALA A 33 -16.96 -9.79 13.97
C ALA A 33 -16.09 -10.96 14.49
N ASP A 34 -16.48 -11.55 15.62
CA ASP A 34 -15.80 -12.74 16.16
C ASP A 34 -15.78 -13.87 15.12
N GLY A 35 -14.62 -14.50 14.97
CA GLY A 35 -14.39 -15.56 13.98
C GLY A 35 -14.06 -15.06 12.57
N TYR A 36 -14.08 -13.75 12.34
CA TYR A 36 -13.64 -13.13 11.08
C TYR A 36 -12.25 -12.50 11.23
N MET A 37 -11.58 -12.28 10.10
CA MET A 37 -10.31 -11.55 10.00
C MET A 37 -10.36 -10.51 8.89
N GLY A 38 -9.68 -9.38 9.08
CA GLY A 38 -9.52 -8.35 8.05
C GLY A 38 -8.49 -8.79 7.01
N LEU A 39 -8.88 -8.77 5.75
CA LEU A 39 -8.05 -9.24 4.63
C LEU A 39 -7.80 -8.15 3.57
N ASP A 40 -8.56 -7.05 3.61
CA ASP A 40 -8.33 -5.86 2.79
C ASP A 40 -9.03 -4.65 3.45
N ILE A 41 -8.71 -3.44 3.00
CA ILE A 41 -9.41 -2.23 3.43
C ILE A 41 -10.80 -2.15 2.78
N GLY A 42 -11.77 -1.60 3.52
CA GLY A 42 -13.12 -1.41 3.01
C GLY A 42 -13.23 -0.23 2.02
N PRO A 43 -14.37 -0.12 1.32
CA PRO A 43 -14.59 0.90 0.31
C PRO A 43 -14.53 2.34 0.83
N LYS A 44 -14.95 2.61 2.08
CA LYS A 44 -14.86 3.96 2.66
C LYS A 44 -13.40 4.33 2.91
N THR A 45 -12.62 3.40 3.44
CA THR A 45 -11.18 3.55 3.69
C THR A 45 -10.41 3.75 2.40
N ALA A 46 -10.66 2.92 1.38
CA ALA A 46 -10.05 3.06 0.06
C ALA A 46 -10.28 4.46 -0.50
N LYS A 47 -11.52 4.97 -0.43
CA LYS A 47 -11.82 6.35 -0.84
C LYS A 47 -11.03 7.40 -0.06
N ILE A 48 -10.98 7.30 1.27
CA ILE A 48 -10.25 8.26 2.12
C ILE A 48 -8.76 8.28 1.75
N TYR A 49 -8.16 7.11 1.49
CA TYR A 49 -6.75 7.00 1.13
C TYR A 49 -6.49 7.53 -0.27
N SER A 50 -7.33 7.19 -1.25
CA SER A 50 -7.23 7.74 -2.61
C SER A 50 -7.35 9.26 -2.62
N ASP A 51 -8.25 9.84 -1.83
CA ASP A 51 -8.39 11.31 -1.70
C ASP A 51 -7.12 11.93 -1.10
N ALA A 52 -6.53 11.31 -0.07
CA ALA A 52 -5.27 11.79 0.52
C ALA A 52 -4.09 11.71 -0.45
N VAL A 53 -4.03 10.67 -1.29
CA VAL A 53 -3.01 10.53 -2.35
C VAL A 53 -3.13 11.63 -3.40
N LYS A 54 -4.36 12.02 -3.77
CA LYS A 54 -4.62 13.09 -4.75
C LYS A 54 -4.21 14.47 -4.25
N GLU A 55 -4.21 14.69 -2.93
CA GLU A 55 -3.76 15.95 -2.32
C GLU A 55 -2.23 16.02 -2.14
N ALA A 56 -1.54 14.88 -2.23
CA ALA A 56 -0.10 14.80 -1.98
C ALA A 56 0.72 15.29 -3.19
N LYS A 57 1.91 15.83 -2.90
CA LYS A 57 2.91 16.16 -3.94
C LYS A 57 3.97 15.07 -4.09
N THR A 58 4.13 14.24 -3.07
CA THR A 58 5.06 13.12 -3.04
C THR A 58 4.43 12.02 -2.20
N VAL A 59 4.45 10.79 -2.70
CA VAL A 59 3.95 9.61 -1.99
C VAL A 59 5.01 8.53 -2.03
N VAL A 60 5.35 8.01 -0.85
CA VAL A 60 6.13 6.79 -0.71
C VAL A 60 5.16 5.68 -0.31
N TRP A 61 5.07 4.63 -1.11
CA TRP A 61 4.20 3.49 -0.84
C TRP A 61 5.00 2.21 -0.65
N ASN A 62 4.81 1.57 0.51
CA ASN A 62 5.43 0.31 0.88
C ASN A 62 4.42 -0.57 1.64
N GLY A 63 4.11 -1.73 1.08
CA GLY A 63 3.10 -2.69 1.55
C GLY A 63 1.74 -2.54 0.83
N PRO A 64 1.18 -3.62 0.25
CA PRO A 64 -0.20 -3.63 -0.24
C PRO A 64 -1.22 -3.40 0.90
N MET A 65 -2.47 -3.08 0.55
CA MET A 65 -3.52 -2.78 1.56
C MET A 65 -4.21 -4.04 2.11
N GLY A 66 -4.10 -5.15 1.38
CA GLY A 66 -4.73 -6.41 1.69
C GLY A 66 -4.00 -7.58 1.01
N VAL A 67 -4.61 -8.76 1.06
CA VAL A 67 -4.12 -9.99 0.42
C VAL A 67 -4.38 -9.94 -1.08
N PHE A 68 -3.64 -9.08 -1.79
CA PHE A 68 -3.90 -8.71 -3.19
C PHE A 68 -3.77 -9.87 -4.17
N GLU A 69 -3.13 -10.98 -3.77
CA GLU A 69 -3.06 -12.22 -4.53
C GLU A 69 -4.42 -12.91 -4.66
N PHE A 70 -5.39 -12.57 -3.81
CA PHE A 70 -6.76 -13.08 -3.84
C PHE A 70 -7.69 -12.01 -4.40
N GLU A 71 -8.39 -12.31 -5.50
CA GLU A 71 -9.26 -11.34 -6.21
C GLU A 71 -10.31 -10.68 -5.29
N ASN A 72 -10.85 -11.44 -4.33
CA ASN A 72 -11.82 -10.94 -3.34
C ASN A 72 -11.22 -9.90 -2.37
N PHE A 73 -9.90 -9.83 -2.23
CA PHE A 73 -9.17 -9.03 -1.23
C PHE A 73 -8.08 -8.14 -1.87
N ALA A 74 -8.22 -7.85 -3.17
CA ALA A 74 -7.28 -7.01 -3.92
C ALA A 74 -7.77 -5.57 -4.15
N LYS A 75 -9.05 -5.28 -3.89
CA LYS A 75 -9.72 -4.04 -4.31
C LYS A 75 -9.15 -2.80 -3.64
N GLY A 76 -8.79 -2.87 -2.37
CA GLY A 76 -8.15 -1.78 -1.65
C GLY A 76 -6.77 -1.46 -2.20
N THR A 77 -5.96 -2.50 -2.48
CA THR A 77 -4.65 -2.35 -3.12
C THR A 77 -4.78 -1.73 -4.51
N ILE A 78 -5.75 -2.18 -5.32
CA ILE A 78 -6.05 -1.60 -6.63
C ILE A 78 -6.42 -0.12 -6.51
N ALA A 79 -7.33 0.25 -5.59
CA ALA A 79 -7.78 1.62 -5.44
C ALA A 79 -6.65 2.60 -5.06
N VAL A 80 -5.69 2.16 -4.24
CA VAL A 80 -4.50 2.96 -3.91
C VAL A 80 -3.54 3.03 -5.11
N ALA A 81 -3.30 1.92 -5.81
CA ALA A 81 -2.46 1.90 -7.00
C ALA A 81 -3.01 2.79 -8.13
N GLU A 82 -4.34 2.76 -8.35
CA GLU A 82 -5.05 3.65 -9.28
C GLU A 82 -4.89 5.11 -8.88
N ALA A 83 -5.10 5.43 -7.60
CA ALA A 83 -4.95 6.81 -7.11
C ALA A 83 -3.52 7.34 -7.28
N LEU A 84 -2.50 6.49 -7.10
CA LEU A 84 -1.11 6.84 -7.37
C LEU A 84 -0.86 7.07 -8.87
N ALA A 85 -1.40 6.19 -9.71
CA ALA A 85 -1.25 6.25 -11.15
C ALA A 85 -1.96 7.46 -11.79
N GLU A 86 -3.00 7.98 -11.16
CA GLU A 86 -3.76 9.16 -11.60
C GLU A 86 -3.28 10.48 -10.96
N SER A 87 -2.36 10.41 -9.98
CA SER A 87 -1.89 11.58 -9.24
C SER A 87 -0.77 12.31 -9.99
N ASP A 88 -0.71 13.64 -9.82
CA ASP A 88 0.43 14.48 -10.26
C ASP A 88 1.61 14.41 -9.28
N ALA A 89 1.52 13.61 -8.22
CA ALA A 89 2.57 13.44 -7.23
C ALA A 89 3.79 12.69 -7.80
N THR A 90 4.97 12.96 -7.23
CA THR A 90 6.09 12.01 -7.35
C THR A 90 5.76 10.75 -6.55
N THR A 91 5.60 9.61 -7.23
CA THR A 91 5.26 8.32 -6.61
C THR A 91 6.47 7.40 -6.52
N ILE A 92 6.80 6.98 -5.30
CA ILE A 92 7.94 6.11 -5.00
C ILE A 92 7.42 4.80 -4.43
N ILE A 93 7.57 3.72 -5.19
CA ILE A 93 7.21 2.38 -4.76
C ILE A 93 8.43 1.71 -4.12
N GLY A 94 8.30 1.34 -2.85
CA GLY A 94 9.33 0.62 -2.10
C GLY A 94 8.86 -0.77 -1.69
N GLY A 95 9.80 -1.71 -1.53
CA GLY A 95 9.53 -3.08 -1.12
C GLY A 95 9.10 -4.00 -2.27
N GLY A 96 9.45 -5.29 -2.15
CA GLY A 96 9.19 -6.29 -3.19
C GLY A 96 7.70 -6.48 -3.47
N ASP A 97 6.87 -6.53 -2.42
CA ASP A 97 5.44 -6.83 -2.55
C ASP A 97 4.67 -5.69 -3.21
N SER A 98 4.94 -4.42 -2.86
CA SER A 98 4.31 -3.28 -3.56
C SER A 98 4.75 -3.19 -5.01
N ALA A 99 6.04 -3.45 -5.30
CA ALA A 99 6.54 -3.51 -6.67
C ALA A 99 5.85 -4.64 -7.46
N ALA A 100 5.65 -5.81 -6.84
CA ALA A 100 4.89 -6.91 -7.45
C ALA A 100 3.44 -6.51 -7.70
N ALA A 101 2.77 -5.92 -6.71
CA ALA A 101 1.38 -5.49 -6.80
C ALA A 101 1.16 -4.51 -7.97
N VAL A 102 1.93 -3.43 -8.07
CA VAL A 102 1.76 -2.46 -9.17
C VAL A 102 2.05 -3.05 -10.54
N ASN A 103 2.96 -4.02 -10.64
CA ASN A 103 3.28 -4.69 -11.90
C ASN A 103 2.20 -5.69 -12.32
N ILE A 104 1.76 -6.55 -11.39
CA ILE A 104 0.69 -7.54 -11.64
C ILE A 104 -0.63 -6.84 -12.02
N LEU A 105 -0.92 -5.72 -11.37
CA LEU A 105 -2.13 -4.93 -11.61
C LEU A 105 -2.01 -3.97 -12.81
N GLY A 106 -0.85 -3.90 -13.48
CA GLY A 106 -0.67 -3.11 -14.72
C GLY A 106 -0.49 -1.61 -14.51
N PHE A 107 -0.09 -1.18 -13.31
CA PHE A 107 0.18 0.22 -12.96
C PHE A 107 1.67 0.59 -12.95
N GLY A 108 2.58 -0.39 -13.14
CA GLY A 108 4.03 -0.18 -13.02
C GLY A 108 4.56 0.99 -13.83
N ASP A 109 4.20 1.08 -15.11
CA ASP A 109 4.65 2.14 -16.03
C ASP A 109 4.12 3.54 -15.67
N LYS A 110 3.14 3.63 -14.77
CA LYS A 110 2.55 4.89 -14.30
C LYS A 110 3.17 5.41 -13.00
N MET A 111 4.06 4.65 -12.37
CA MET A 111 4.75 5.07 -11.17
C MET A 111 5.99 5.90 -11.52
N THR A 112 6.29 6.94 -10.75
CA THR A 112 7.48 7.79 -11.00
C THR A 112 8.78 7.02 -10.76
N HIS A 113 8.82 6.20 -9.71
CA HIS A 113 9.96 5.36 -9.38
C HIS A 113 9.51 4.05 -8.74
N ILE A 114 10.03 2.93 -9.23
CA ILE A 114 9.89 1.61 -8.60
C ILE A 114 11.27 1.17 -8.14
N SER A 115 11.42 1.03 -6.82
CA SER A 115 12.69 0.62 -6.25
C SER A 115 12.91 -0.89 -6.40
N THR A 116 14.08 -1.27 -6.91
CA THR A 116 14.52 -2.68 -6.99
C THR A 116 15.39 -3.11 -5.81
N GLY A 117 15.62 -2.22 -4.84
CA GLY A 117 16.48 -2.50 -3.68
C GLY A 117 15.85 -3.40 -2.62
N GLY A 118 14.54 -3.67 -2.70
CA GLY A 118 13.84 -4.51 -1.72
C GLY A 118 14.06 -4.02 -0.30
N GLY A 119 14.70 -4.84 0.53
CA GLY A 119 15.06 -4.50 1.91
C GLY A 119 16.03 -3.32 2.03
N ALA A 120 16.95 -3.13 1.07
CA ALA A 120 17.89 -1.99 1.10
C ALA A 120 17.15 -0.64 1.00
N SER A 121 16.07 -0.57 0.22
CA SER A 121 15.25 0.65 0.09
C SER A 121 14.55 0.99 1.41
N LEU A 122 14.11 -0.03 2.15
CA LEU A 122 13.52 0.12 3.48
C LEU A 122 14.55 0.59 4.50
N GLU A 123 15.71 -0.06 4.56
CA GLU A 123 16.80 0.34 5.46
C GLU A 123 17.27 1.77 5.19
N PHE A 124 17.29 2.20 3.92
CA PHE A 124 17.56 3.58 3.56
C PHE A 124 16.49 4.55 4.09
N LEU A 125 15.21 4.22 3.95
CA LEU A 125 14.09 5.03 4.47
C LEU A 125 14.03 5.04 6.01
N GLU A 126 14.56 4.02 6.67
CA GLU A 126 14.77 3.99 8.12
C GLU A 126 15.89 4.94 8.59
N GLY A 127 16.66 5.50 7.65
CA GLY A 127 17.78 6.40 7.93
C GLY A 127 19.09 5.69 8.27
N LYS A 128 19.21 4.39 7.93
CA LYS A 128 20.46 3.64 8.13
C LYS A 128 21.48 4.00 7.06
N GLU A 129 22.75 3.99 7.45
CA GLU A 129 23.85 4.01 6.50
C GLU A 129 23.98 2.63 5.85
N LEU A 130 23.79 2.57 4.53
CA LEU A 130 23.99 1.34 3.78
C LEU A 130 25.48 1.17 3.47
N PRO A 131 26.14 0.06 3.90
CA PRO A 131 27.60 -0.11 3.74
C PRO A 131 28.08 0.05 2.29
N GLY A 132 27.28 -0.43 1.33
CA GLY A 132 27.60 -0.31 -0.10
C GLY A 132 27.52 1.12 -0.65
N ILE A 133 26.72 2.01 -0.03
CA ILE A 133 26.65 3.44 -0.39
C ILE A 133 27.81 4.20 0.27
N VAL A 134 28.08 3.93 1.55
CA VAL A 134 29.16 4.58 2.30
C VAL A 134 30.54 4.32 1.68
N ALA A 135 30.74 3.17 1.05
CA ALA A 135 32.00 2.83 0.39
C ALA A 135 32.28 3.61 -0.91
N LEU A 136 31.30 4.35 -1.45
CA LEU A 136 31.46 5.15 -2.66
C LEU A 136 32.18 6.47 -2.35
N ASN A 137 33.02 6.92 -3.28
CA ASN A 137 33.66 8.24 -3.14
C ASN A 137 32.62 9.35 -3.26
N ASP A 138 32.82 10.42 -2.49
CA ASP A 138 32.07 11.67 -2.69
C ASP A 138 32.32 12.23 -4.10
N LYS A 139 31.31 12.94 -4.61
CA LYS A 139 31.32 13.52 -5.96
C LYS A 139 32.30 14.69 -6.10
#